data_AF-A0ABD5X7C4-F1
#
_entry.id   AF-A0ABD5X7C4-F1
#
_cell.length_a   1.000
_cell.length_b   1.000
_cell.length_c   1.000
_cell.angle_alpha   90.00
_cell.angle_beta   90.00
_cell.angle_gamma   90.00
#
_symmetry.space_group_name_H-M   'P 1'
#
loop_
_entity.id
_entity.type
_entity.pdbx_description
1 polymer ?
#
loop_
_entity_poly.entity_id
_entity_poly.type
_entity_poly.pdbx_seq_one_letter_code
_entity_poly.pdbx_strand_id
1 'polypeptide(L)'
;MGGINTVANKRFEALLAVPVKSASMDVDRKTVVQIVVSVAAVALFITGLVVVTGAYGETVTVGPDDEEGQLTGELSGEFDGTLETAENGTAVTGFSGEYENGIIGPVDGQAEGSVTEDGVFTGQFNGSISGAIDGTVTGTMNGTVEDGSFDGTFDGVAEGKTQTKLTSDGGLFIIGLIGSFIVALPLLGYLIERHDFEEKPE
;
A
#
# COMPACT_ATOMS: atom_id res chain seq x y z
N MET A 1 -2.27 14.52 -83.47
CA MET A 1 -2.09 13.09 -83.11
C MET A 1 -1.60 13.07 -81.68
N GLY A 2 -2.42 12.67 -80.70
CA GLY A 2 -2.58 11.27 -80.27
C GLY A 2 -1.44 10.95 -79.29
N GLY A 3 -1.62 10.62 -78.03
CA GLY A 3 -2.80 10.24 -77.26
C GLY A 3 -2.26 9.35 -76.14
N ILE A 4 -2.45 9.70 -74.87
CA ILE A 4 -2.18 8.80 -73.74
C ILE A 4 -3.07 9.30 -72.60
N ASN A 5 -4.06 8.50 -72.19
CA ASN A 5 -4.55 8.36 -70.80
C ASN A 5 -5.97 7.80 -70.79
N THR A 6 -6.14 6.49 -71.05
CA THR A 6 -7.37 5.79 -70.64
C THR A 6 -7.16 4.29 -70.45
N VAL A 7 -6.08 3.85 -69.81
CA VAL A 7 -5.94 2.43 -69.44
C VAL A 7 -5.21 2.27 -68.10
N ALA A 8 -5.76 2.81 -67.02
CA ALA A 8 -5.22 2.51 -65.68
C ALA A 8 -6.25 2.38 -64.56
N ASN A 9 -7.54 2.68 -64.79
CA ASN A 9 -8.52 2.75 -63.68
C ASN A 9 -9.56 1.62 -63.62
N LYS A 10 -9.47 0.58 -64.45
CA LYS A 10 -10.47 -0.53 -64.41
C LYS A 10 -10.02 -1.80 -63.69
N ARG A 11 -8.75 -1.92 -63.28
CA ARG A 11 -8.22 -3.16 -62.66
C ARG A 11 -8.05 -3.09 -61.14
N PHE A 12 -8.10 -1.92 -60.53
CA PHE A 12 -8.02 -1.77 -59.08
C PHE A 12 -9.38 -1.86 -58.36
N GLU A 13 -10.47 -1.47 -59.04
CA GLU A 13 -11.84 -1.51 -58.49
C GLU A 13 -12.34 -2.93 -58.21
N ALA A 14 -11.84 -3.94 -58.94
CA ALA A 14 -12.28 -5.34 -58.80
C ALA A 14 -11.60 -6.09 -57.64
N LEU A 15 -10.52 -5.55 -57.06
CA LEU A 15 -9.77 -6.18 -55.96
C LEU A 15 -10.15 -5.64 -54.58
N LEU A 16 -10.89 -4.53 -54.51
CA LEU A 16 -11.36 -3.93 -53.26
C LEU A 16 -12.83 -4.24 -52.95
N ALA A 17 -13.53 -4.94 -53.83
CA ALA A 17 -14.84 -5.52 -53.56
C ALA A 17 -14.72 -6.83 -52.78
N VAL A 18 -13.93 -6.85 -51.70
CA VAL A 18 -14.17 -7.81 -50.63
C VAL A 18 -15.44 -7.31 -49.95
N PRO A 19 -16.56 -8.06 -49.95
CA PRO A 19 -17.68 -7.68 -49.11
C PRO A 19 -17.19 -7.85 -47.68
N VAL A 20 -16.66 -6.77 -47.10
CA VAL A 20 -16.64 -6.65 -45.66
C VAL A 20 -18.12 -6.64 -45.31
N LYS A 21 -18.65 -7.81 -44.96
CA LYS A 21 -19.85 -7.90 -44.16
C LYS A 21 -19.50 -7.10 -42.93
N SER A 22 -19.83 -5.82 -42.96
CA SER A 22 -19.98 -5.02 -41.75
C SER A 22 -21.01 -5.81 -40.97
N ALA A 23 -20.52 -6.71 -40.11
CA ALA A 23 -21.28 -7.07 -38.94
C ALA A 23 -21.42 -5.74 -38.22
N SER A 24 -22.51 -5.02 -38.52
CA SER A 24 -23.07 -4.10 -37.55
C SER A 24 -23.08 -4.92 -36.28
N MET A 25 -22.21 -4.57 -35.34
CA MET A 25 -22.26 -5.16 -34.02
C MET A 25 -23.50 -4.50 -33.40
N ASP A 26 -24.67 -4.97 -33.84
CA ASP A 26 -25.94 -4.60 -33.25
C ASP A 26 -25.85 -5.14 -31.84
N VAL A 27 -25.45 -4.28 -30.91
CA VAL A 27 -25.35 -4.66 -29.51
C VAL A 27 -26.78 -4.90 -29.08
N ASP A 28 -27.18 -6.16 -29.09
CA ASP A 28 -28.51 -6.56 -28.68
C ASP A 28 -28.75 -6.07 -27.25
N ARG A 29 -30.00 -5.68 -26.95
CA ARG A 29 -30.41 -5.24 -25.61
C ARG A 29 -29.98 -6.25 -24.53
N LYS A 30 -29.95 -7.54 -24.88
CA LYS A 30 -29.46 -8.65 -24.04
C LYS A 30 -27.98 -8.48 -23.66
N THR A 31 -27.13 -8.20 -24.63
CA THR A 31 -25.69 -7.94 -24.41
C THR A 31 -25.46 -6.68 -23.59
N VAL A 32 -26.22 -5.61 -23.85
CA VAL A 32 -26.15 -4.37 -23.05
C VAL A 32 -26.52 -4.65 -21.58
N VAL A 33 -27.64 -5.34 -21.34
CA VAL A 33 -28.11 -5.67 -19.98
C VAL A 33 -27.10 -6.56 -19.25
N GLN A 34 -26.55 -7.58 -19.92
CA GLN A 34 -25.55 -8.45 -19.33
C GLN A 34 -24.29 -7.69 -18.92
N ILE A 35 -23.80 -6.78 -19.77
CA ILE A 35 -22.64 -5.92 -19.46
C ILE A 35 -22.98 -5.02 -18.27
N VAL A 36 -24.13 -4.33 -18.29
CA VAL A 36 -24.54 -3.42 -17.20
C VAL A 36 -24.66 -4.14 -15.87
N VAL A 37 -25.28 -5.33 -15.85
CA VAL A 37 -25.42 -6.13 -14.63
C VAL A 37 -24.07 -6.63 -14.13
N SER A 38 -23.18 -7.05 -15.03
CA SER A 38 -21.83 -7.50 -14.65
C SER A 38 -21.02 -6.34 -14.05
N VAL A 39 -21.07 -5.17 -14.68
CA VAL A 39 -20.41 -3.95 -14.18
C VAL A 39 -20.99 -3.54 -12.82
N ALA A 40 -22.32 -3.56 -12.66
CA ALA A 40 -22.98 -3.26 -11.40
C ALA A 40 -22.60 -4.26 -10.29
N ALA A 41 -22.53 -5.56 -10.60
CA ALA A 41 -22.10 -6.59 -9.66
C ALA A 41 -20.66 -6.39 -9.20
N VAL A 42 -19.75 -6.06 -10.12
CA VAL A 42 -18.35 -5.74 -9.79
C VAL A 42 -18.26 -4.47 -8.95
N ALA A 43 -19.02 -3.42 -9.27
CA ALA A 43 -19.04 -2.19 -8.49
C ALA A 43 -19.54 -2.44 -7.04
N LEU A 44 -20.58 -3.26 -6.88
CA LEU A 44 -21.07 -3.67 -5.56
C LEU A 44 -20.04 -4.51 -4.79
N PHE A 45 -19.34 -5.41 -5.48
CA PHE A 45 -18.27 -6.21 -4.87
C PHE A 45 -17.11 -5.33 -4.37
N ILE A 46 -16.65 -4.38 -5.18
CA ILE A 46 -15.61 -3.42 -4.79
C ILE A 46 -16.09 -2.56 -3.62
N THR A 47 -17.35 -2.09 -3.65
CA THR A 47 -17.95 -1.34 -2.54
C THR A 47 -17.96 -2.17 -1.26
N GLY A 48 -18.30 -3.46 -1.35
CA GLY A 48 -18.23 -4.41 -0.25
C GLY A 48 -16.82 -4.54 0.32
N LEU A 49 -15.80 -4.66 -0.53
CA LEU A 49 -14.40 -4.71 -0.09
C LEU A 49 -13.99 -3.43 0.66
N VAL A 50 -14.35 -2.25 0.16
CA VAL A 50 -14.05 -0.98 0.83
C VAL A 50 -14.69 -0.92 2.23
N VAL A 51 -15.96 -1.35 2.34
CA VAL A 51 -16.65 -1.42 3.63
C VAL A 51 -15.95 -2.40 4.58
N VAL A 52 -15.49 -3.55 4.07
CA VAL A 52 -14.78 -4.54 4.89
C VAL A 52 -13.46 -4.01 5.40
N THR A 53 -12.66 -3.38 4.54
CA THR A 53 -11.39 -2.77 4.94
C THR A 53 -11.60 -1.66 5.97
N GLY A 54 -12.67 -0.85 5.84
CA GLY A 54 -12.97 0.21 6.80
C GLY A 54 -13.56 -0.29 8.12
N ALA A 55 -14.39 -1.34 8.10
CA ALA A 55 -15.08 -1.86 9.28
C ALA A 55 -14.25 -2.86 10.09
N TYR A 56 -13.35 -3.59 9.42
CA TYR A 56 -12.54 -4.66 10.01
C TYR A 56 -11.03 -4.44 9.86
N GLY A 57 -10.62 -3.26 9.38
CA GLY A 57 -9.25 -2.80 9.47
C GLY A 57 -8.99 -2.29 10.88
N GLU A 58 -8.17 -3.00 11.63
CA GLU A 58 -7.74 -2.57 12.96
C GLU A 58 -6.32 -2.00 12.87
N THR A 59 -6.15 -0.77 13.38
CA THR A 59 -4.84 -0.22 13.68
C THR A 59 -4.63 -0.36 15.17
N VAL A 60 -3.69 -1.20 15.59
CA VAL A 60 -3.30 -1.30 17.00
C VAL A 60 -2.45 -0.08 17.31
N THR A 61 -2.86 0.70 18.30
CA THR A 61 -2.04 1.77 18.88
C THR A 61 -1.03 1.16 19.82
N VAL A 62 0.22 1.56 19.67
CA VAL A 62 1.33 1.23 20.57
C VAL A 62 1.62 2.50 21.38
N GLY A 63 1.79 2.41 22.69
CA GLY A 63 1.94 3.53 23.60
C GLY A 63 2.64 3.16 24.93
N PRO A 64 2.79 4.12 25.85
CA PRO A 64 3.54 3.91 27.10
C PRO A 64 2.79 3.08 28.14
N ASP A 65 1.47 2.95 27.98
CA ASP A 65 0.58 2.28 28.93
C ASP A 65 0.31 0.80 28.57
N ASP A 66 0.74 0.36 27.39
CA ASP A 66 0.69 -1.00 26.89
C ASP A 66 2.04 -1.71 27.08
N GLU A 67 2.01 -2.96 27.55
CA GLU A 67 3.21 -3.77 27.77
C GLU A 67 4.02 -3.99 26.47
N GLU A 68 3.40 -3.78 25.30
CA GLU A 68 4.03 -3.87 23.98
C GLU A 68 4.70 -2.58 23.46
N GLY A 69 4.54 -1.43 24.13
CA GLY A 69 5.15 -0.17 23.69
C GLY A 69 6.57 0.08 24.20
N GLN A 70 7.08 -0.81 25.06
CA GLN A 70 8.47 -0.79 25.49
C GLN A 70 9.37 -1.30 24.36
N LEU A 71 10.35 -0.48 24.00
CA LEU A 71 11.37 -0.78 23.01
C LEU A 71 12.72 -0.89 23.71
N THR A 72 13.18 -2.13 23.95
CA THR A 72 14.54 -2.41 24.43
C THR A 72 15.28 -3.21 23.37
N GLY A 73 16.30 -2.65 22.74
CA GLY A 73 16.96 -3.29 21.60
C GLY A 73 18.35 -2.74 21.27
N GLU A 74 18.91 -3.21 20.17
CA GLU A 74 20.18 -2.73 19.63
C GLU A 74 19.91 -1.57 18.65
N LEU A 75 20.78 -0.56 18.68
CA LEU A 75 20.78 0.56 17.75
C LEU A 75 22.14 0.62 17.05
N SER A 76 22.09 0.76 15.74
CA SER A 76 23.27 1.10 14.93
C SER A 76 22.92 2.24 13.99
N GLY A 77 23.83 3.19 13.81
CA GLY A 77 23.54 4.35 12.96
C GLY A 77 24.69 5.33 12.87
N GLU A 78 24.41 6.44 12.20
CA GLU A 78 25.34 7.54 12.02
C GLU A 78 24.80 8.79 12.70
N PHE A 79 25.68 9.53 13.35
CA PHE A 79 25.36 10.87 13.86
C PHE A 79 25.69 11.90 12.77
N ASP A 80 24.68 12.67 12.35
CA ASP A 80 24.89 13.83 11.48
C ASP A 80 24.89 15.11 12.33
N GLY A 81 26.09 15.64 12.57
CA GLY A 81 26.28 16.83 13.39
C GLY A 81 27.71 16.94 13.94
N THR A 82 28.02 18.11 14.49
CA THR A 82 29.26 18.27 15.27
C THR A 82 28.97 17.76 16.67
N LEU A 83 29.59 16.63 17.04
CA LEU A 83 29.64 16.17 18.42
C LEU A 83 30.59 17.12 19.18
N GLU A 84 30.11 18.33 19.47
CA GLU A 84 30.87 19.28 20.29
C GLU A 84 30.83 18.76 21.72
N THR A 85 31.89 18.06 22.13
CA THR A 85 32.19 17.89 23.55
C THR A 85 32.48 19.28 24.10
N ALA A 86 31.44 19.99 24.52
CA ALA A 86 31.61 21.18 25.36
C ALA A 86 32.52 20.79 26.55
N GLU A 87 33.24 21.73 27.15
CA GLU A 87 34.13 21.46 28.31
C GLU A 87 33.42 20.73 29.49
N ASN A 88 32.09 20.59 29.43
CA ASN A 88 31.24 19.88 30.39
C ASN A 88 30.71 18.51 29.87
N GLY A 89 31.18 18.05 28.71
CA GLY A 89 30.86 16.75 28.12
C GLY A 89 29.51 16.63 27.41
N THR A 90 28.71 17.69 27.24
CA THR A 90 27.37 17.60 26.64
C THR A 90 27.41 17.62 25.10
N ALA A 91 26.77 16.64 24.45
CA ALA A 91 26.65 16.51 22.99
C ALA A 91 25.17 16.50 22.57
N VAL A 92 24.82 17.31 21.57
CA VAL A 92 23.49 17.32 20.93
C VAL A 92 23.67 17.13 19.43
N THR A 93 23.09 16.07 18.86
CA THR A 93 23.30 15.72 17.45
C THR A 93 22.09 15.02 16.84
N GLY A 94 21.96 15.12 15.51
CA GLY A 94 21.00 14.31 14.76
C GLY A 94 21.50 12.87 14.67
N PHE A 95 20.61 11.90 14.83
CA PHE A 95 20.87 10.48 14.69
C PHE A 95 19.96 9.88 13.63
N SER A 96 20.52 9.12 12.71
CA SER A 96 19.81 8.30 11.73
C SER A 96 20.38 6.89 11.81
N GLY A 97 19.53 5.89 11.98
CA GLY A 97 19.99 4.52 12.17
C GLY A 97 18.91 3.47 12.00
N GLU A 98 19.26 2.24 12.35
CA GLU A 98 18.37 1.10 12.41
C GLU A 98 18.26 0.60 13.85
N TYR A 99 17.02 0.31 14.26
CA TYR A 99 16.68 -0.34 15.51
C TYR A 99 16.34 -1.80 15.28
N GLU A 100 16.85 -2.69 16.13
CA GLU A 100 16.55 -4.11 16.13
C GLU A 100 16.09 -4.61 17.52
N ASN A 101 14.85 -5.09 17.59
CA ASN A 101 14.30 -5.85 18.72
C ASN A 101 13.17 -6.78 18.26
N GLY A 102 13.52 -7.76 17.41
CA GLY A 102 12.53 -8.62 16.73
C GLY A 102 11.73 -7.91 15.62
N ILE A 103 11.79 -6.58 15.57
CA ILE A 103 11.41 -5.72 14.45
C ILE A 103 12.65 -4.93 14.07
N ILE A 104 12.96 -4.86 12.77
CA ILE A 104 14.00 -3.99 12.22
C ILE A 104 13.31 -2.79 11.58
N GLY A 105 13.71 -1.58 11.95
CA GLY A 105 13.13 -0.36 11.39
C GLY A 105 14.07 0.84 11.44
N PRO A 106 13.95 1.76 10.47
CA PRO A 106 14.68 3.02 10.48
C PRO A 106 14.21 3.91 11.64
N VAL A 107 15.16 4.56 12.29
CA VAL A 107 14.94 5.54 13.34
C VAL A 107 15.70 6.83 13.02
N ASP A 108 15.04 7.96 13.23
CA ASP A 108 15.59 9.29 13.01
C ASP A 108 15.24 10.19 14.18
N GLY A 109 16.20 10.97 14.71
CA GLY A 109 15.92 11.83 15.84
C GLY A 109 17.07 12.70 16.29
N GLN A 110 16.91 13.26 17.48
CA GLN A 110 17.93 14.02 18.19
C GLN A 110 18.38 13.25 19.43
N ALA A 111 19.69 13.21 19.61
CA ALA A 111 20.34 12.63 20.76
C ALA A 111 20.99 13.74 21.60
N GLU A 112 20.69 13.77 22.89
CA GLU A 112 21.30 14.69 23.85
C GLU A 112 21.95 13.87 24.96
N GLY A 113 23.27 13.95 25.09
CA GLY A 113 24.01 13.09 26.01
C GLY A 113 25.37 13.61 26.38
N SER A 114 26.19 12.72 26.90
CA SER A 114 27.59 12.98 27.15
C SER A 114 28.49 11.92 26.53
N VAL A 115 29.65 12.35 26.03
CA VAL A 115 30.66 11.48 25.45
C VAL A 115 31.94 11.54 26.25
N THR A 116 32.45 10.38 26.66
CA THR A 116 33.73 10.26 27.37
C THR A 116 34.90 10.39 26.40
N GLU A 117 36.11 10.63 26.92
CA GLU A 117 37.34 10.65 26.10
C GLU A 117 37.60 9.32 25.38
N ASP A 118 37.05 8.21 25.90
CA ASP A 118 37.13 6.87 25.32
C ASP A 118 36.04 6.61 24.25
N GLY A 119 35.27 7.63 23.87
CA GLY A 119 34.24 7.51 22.83
C GLY A 119 32.92 6.89 23.30
N VAL A 120 32.70 6.75 24.61
CA VAL A 120 31.44 6.18 25.13
C VAL A 120 30.37 7.27 25.21
N PHE A 121 29.26 7.09 24.49
CA PHE A 121 28.09 7.95 24.52
C PHE A 121 27.02 7.39 25.48
N THR A 122 26.48 8.26 26.34
CA THR A 122 25.27 8.01 27.12
C THR A 122 24.37 9.23 27.02
N GLY A 123 23.10 9.05 26.63
CA GLY A 123 22.19 10.18 26.45
C GLY A 123 20.74 9.80 26.30
N GLN A 124 19.90 10.82 26.22
CA GLN A 124 18.49 10.69 25.85
C GLN A 124 18.33 10.84 24.35
N PHE A 125 17.39 10.07 23.80
CA PHE A 125 17.00 10.11 22.40
C PHE A 125 15.53 10.51 22.30
N ASN A 126 15.23 11.41 21.39
CA ASN A 126 13.87 11.74 20.97
C ASN A 126 13.81 11.73 19.44
N GLY A 127 12.96 10.89 18.88
CA GLY A 127 12.92 10.69 17.45
C GLY A 127 11.61 10.11 16.96
N SER A 128 11.65 9.61 15.73
CA SER A 128 10.57 8.93 15.06
C SER A 128 11.07 7.57 14.56
N ILE A 129 10.17 6.59 14.56
CA ILE A 129 10.36 5.28 13.94
C ILE A 129 9.34 5.13 12.83
N SER A 130 9.71 4.44 11.75
CA SER A 130 8.76 4.08 10.69
C SER A 130 8.87 2.62 10.28
N GLY A 131 7.78 2.06 9.73
CA GLY A 131 7.73 0.70 9.21
C GLY A 131 6.59 -0.15 9.79
N ALA A 132 6.91 -1.09 10.68
CA ALA A 132 5.89 -1.91 11.35
C ALA A 132 5.06 -1.07 12.35
N ILE A 133 5.73 -0.08 12.95
CA ILE A 133 5.17 0.93 13.84
C ILE A 133 5.61 2.28 13.25
N ASP A 134 4.65 3.13 12.91
CA ASP A 134 4.92 4.53 12.57
C ASP A 134 4.60 5.38 13.80
N GLY A 135 5.60 6.06 14.35
CA GLY A 135 5.45 6.70 15.65
C GLY A 135 6.62 7.56 16.13
N THR A 136 6.46 8.12 17.32
CA THR A 136 7.51 8.82 18.06
C THR A 136 8.19 7.86 19.02
N VAL A 137 9.50 8.03 19.23
CA VAL A 137 10.31 7.21 20.14
C VAL A 137 11.05 8.12 21.10
N THR A 138 11.03 7.75 22.39
CA THR A 138 11.81 8.43 23.43
C THR A 138 12.51 7.40 24.30
N GLY A 139 13.75 7.66 24.71
CA GLY A 139 14.47 6.71 25.55
C GLY A 139 15.90 7.11 25.87
N THR A 140 16.64 6.15 26.40
CA THR A 140 18.06 6.28 26.71
C THR A 140 18.88 5.48 25.71
N MET A 141 19.95 6.07 25.20
CA MET A 141 20.95 5.41 24.35
C MET A 141 22.28 5.29 25.10
N ASN A 142 22.92 4.14 24.96
CA ASN A 142 24.27 3.89 25.47
C ASN A 142 25.08 3.16 24.40
N GLY A 143 26.27 3.64 24.07
CA GLY A 143 27.06 3.00 23.03
C GLY A 143 28.43 3.63 22.87
N THR A 144 29.11 3.24 21.80
CA THR A 144 30.40 3.80 21.42
C THR A 144 30.23 4.62 20.15
N VAL A 145 30.86 5.78 20.12
CA VAL A 145 30.96 6.65 18.95
C VAL A 145 32.38 6.62 18.45
N GLU A 146 32.58 6.12 17.23
CA GLU A 146 33.88 6.08 16.55
C GLU A 146 33.70 6.60 15.13
N ASP A 147 34.51 7.59 14.73
CA ASP A 147 34.49 8.21 13.40
C ASP A 147 33.10 8.69 12.90
N GLY A 148 32.22 9.11 13.82
CA GLY A 148 30.85 9.56 13.51
C GLY A 148 29.80 8.44 13.42
N SER A 149 30.23 7.18 13.51
CA SER A 149 29.35 6.01 13.63
C SER A 149 29.01 5.75 15.09
N PHE A 150 27.78 5.31 15.35
CA PHE A 150 27.31 4.86 16.65
C PHE A 150 26.90 3.40 16.62
N ASP A 151 27.37 2.66 17.62
CA ASP A 151 26.95 1.28 17.91
C ASP A 151 26.63 1.18 19.39
N GLY A 152 25.41 0.75 19.73
CA GLY A 152 24.96 0.69 21.10
C GLY A 152 23.60 0.07 21.34
N THR A 153 23.11 0.29 22.55
CA THR A 153 21.81 -0.17 23.01
C THR A 153 20.86 1.00 23.21
N PHE A 154 19.58 0.70 23.03
CA PHE A 154 18.49 1.61 23.29
C PHE A 154 17.47 0.98 24.23
N ASP A 155 17.06 1.77 25.21
CA ASP A 155 15.97 1.42 26.09
C ASP A 155 15.01 2.60 26.19
N GLY A 156 13.79 2.41 25.71
CA GLY A 156 12.82 3.47 25.59
C GLY A 156 11.41 2.98 25.31
N VAL A 157 10.57 3.92 24.93
CA VAL A 157 9.17 3.70 24.64
C VAL A 157 8.85 4.30 23.27
N ALA A 158 8.08 3.57 22.48
CA ALA A 158 7.48 4.08 21.26
C ALA A 158 5.99 4.34 21.44
N GLU A 159 5.54 5.45 20.89
CA GLU A 159 4.13 5.75 20.71
C GLU A 159 3.82 5.84 19.22
N GLY A 160 2.95 4.99 18.72
CA GLY A 160 2.69 4.90 17.29
C GLY A 160 1.46 4.11 16.93
N LYS A 161 1.25 3.98 15.62
CA LYS A 161 0.20 3.12 15.06
C LYS A 161 0.87 2.03 14.25
N THR A 162 0.44 0.80 14.48
CA THR A 162 0.78 -0.30 13.59
C THR A 162 0.04 -0.15 12.26
N GLN A 163 0.60 -0.76 11.22
CA GLN A 163 -0.11 -0.88 9.94
C GLN A 163 -1.44 -1.62 10.12
N THR A 164 -2.46 -1.20 9.36
CA THR A 164 -3.80 -1.79 9.40
C THR A 164 -3.75 -3.28 9.12
N LYS A 165 -4.07 -4.11 10.12
CA LYS A 165 -4.29 -5.54 9.94
C LYS A 165 -5.79 -5.80 9.77
N LEU A 166 -6.11 -6.67 8.83
CA LEU A 166 -7.44 -7.27 8.75
C LEU A 166 -7.59 -8.22 9.93
N THR A 167 -8.63 -8.02 10.73
CA THR A 167 -8.98 -8.94 11.80
C THR A 167 -9.36 -10.31 11.24
N SER A 168 -9.27 -11.36 12.05
CA SER A 168 -9.72 -12.71 11.66
C SER A 168 -11.18 -12.71 11.16
N ASP A 169 -12.02 -11.87 11.76
CA ASP A 169 -13.41 -11.67 11.35
C ASP A 169 -13.53 -10.98 9.99
N GLY A 170 -12.68 -9.97 9.71
CA GLY A 170 -12.55 -9.37 8.39
C GLY A 170 -12.17 -10.39 7.32
N GLY A 171 -11.25 -11.31 7.63
CA GLY A 171 -10.86 -12.40 6.75
C GLY A 171 -12.02 -13.33 6.37
N LEU A 172 -12.84 -13.74 7.35
CA LEU A 172 -14.04 -14.55 7.10
C LEU A 172 -15.07 -13.83 6.25
N PHE A 173 -15.25 -12.52 6.48
CA PHE A 173 -16.17 -11.72 5.68
C PHE A 173 -15.71 -11.62 4.22
N ILE A 174 -14.40 -11.47 3.95
CA ILE A 174 -13.86 -11.50 2.58
C ILE A 174 -14.19 -12.83 1.90
N ILE A 175 -13.99 -13.95 2.59
CA ILE A 175 -14.31 -15.28 2.05
C ILE A 175 -15.81 -15.37 1.74
N GLY A 176 -16.67 -14.87 2.63
CA GLY A 176 -18.12 -14.80 2.41
C GLY A 176 -18.50 -13.93 1.22
N LEU A 177 -17.88 -12.75 1.09
CA LEU A 177 -18.10 -11.81 -0.01
C LEU A 177 -17.68 -12.42 -1.35
N ILE A 178 -16.51 -13.07 -1.42
CA ILE A 178 -16.03 -13.78 -2.61
C ILE A 178 -16.96 -14.94 -2.95
N GLY A 179 -17.32 -15.76 -1.97
CA GLY A 179 -18.26 -16.88 -2.18
C GLY A 179 -19.61 -16.40 -2.70
N SER A 180 -20.14 -15.31 -2.14
CA SER A 180 -21.37 -14.68 -2.61
C SER A 180 -21.24 -14.17 -4.04
N PHE A 181 -20.15 -13.51 -4.39
CA PHE A 181 -19.90 -12.98 -5.73
C PHE A 181 -19.80 -14.10 -6.79
N ILE A 182 -19.07 -15.18 -6.48
CA ILE A 182 -18.91 -16.35 -7.36
C ILE A 182 -20.26 -17.02 -7.64
N VAL A 183 -21.16 -17.07 -6.65
CA VAL A 183 -22.51 -17.64 -6.81
C VAL A 183 -23.47 -16.66 -7.48
N ALA A 184 -23.36 -15.37 -7.19
CA ALA A 184 -24.23 -14.34 -7.74
C ALA A 184 -24.08 -14.17 -9.25
N LEU A 185 -22.86 -14.24 -9.80
CA LEU A 185 -22.65 -14.05 -11.24
C LEU A 185 -23.37 -15.11 -12.12
N PRO A 186 -23.22 -16.43 -11.87
CA PRO A 186 -23.99 -17.44 -12.58
C PRO A 186 -25.50 -17.32 -12.36
N LEU A 187 -25.94 -16.99 -11.13
CA LEU A 187 -27.36 -16.81 -10.83
C LEU A 187 -27.96 -15.61 -11.57
N LEU A 188 -27.26 -14.48 -11.62
CA LEU A 188 -27.68 -13.30 -12.37
C LEU A 188 -27.71 -13.59 -13.88
N GLY A 189 -26.72 -14.32 -14.40
CA GLY A 189 -26.73 -14.80 -15.78
C GLY A 189 -27.94 -15.67 -16.07
N TYR A 190 -28.23 -16.65 -15.20
CA TYR A 190 -29.38 -17.53 -15.32
C TYR A 190 -30.73 -16.78 -15.23
N LEU A 191 -30.84 -15.79 -14.34
CA LEU A 191 -32.05 -14.98 -14.20
C LEU A 191 -32.30 -14.08 -15.42
N ILE A 192 -31.24 -13.52 -16.02
CA ILE A 192 -31.35 -12.75 -17.26
C ILE A 192 -31.78 -13.67 -18.42
N GLU A 193 -31.27 -14.90 -18.48
CA GLU A 193 -31.67 -15.87 -19.50
C GLU A 193 -33.13 -16.31 -19.35
N ARG A 194 -33.64 -16.43 -18.11
CA ARG A 194 -35.03 -16.78 -17.86
C ARG A 194 -36.03 -15.67 -18.21
N HIS A 195 -35.62 -14.41 -18.10
CA HIS A 195 -36.44 -13.31 -18.58
C HIS A 195 -36.28 -13.20 -20.11
N ASP A 196 -36.99 -14.06 -20.83
CA ASP A 196 -37.27 -13.82 -22.24
C ASP A 196 -37.91 -12.44 -22.36
N PHE A 197 -37.18 -11.52 -23.00
CA PHE A 197 -37.73 -10.24 -23.41
C PHE A 197 -38.76 -10.56 -24.50
N GLU A 198 -40.00 -10.84 -24.09
CA GLU A 198 -41.13 -10.97 -25.01
C GLU A 198 -41.20 -9.68 -25.83
N GLU A 199 -40.73 -9.76 -27.07
CA GLU A 199 -41.08 -8.79 -28.10
C GLU A 199 -42.61 -8.82 -28.21
N LYS A 200 -43.25 -7.76 -27.73
CA LYS A 200 -44.63 -7.48 -28.10
C LYS A 200 -44.67 -7.34 -29.62
N PRO A 201 -45.35 -8.21 -30.37
CA PRO A 201 -45.62 -7.92 -31.77
C PRO A 201 -46.57 -6.71 -31.81
N GLU A 202 -46.20 -5.72 -32.62
CA GLU A 202 -46.98 -4.51 -32.91
C GLU A 202 -48.39 -4.82 -33.45
#